data_AF-A0A933LSL1-F1
#
_entry.id   AF-A0A933LSL1-F1
#
_cell.length_a   1.000
_cell.length_b   1.000
_cell.length_c   1.000
_cell.angle_alpha   90.00
_cell.angle_beta   90.00
_cell.angle_gamma   90.00
#
_symmetry.space_group_name_H-M   'P 1'
#
loop_
_entity.id
_entity.type
_entity.pdbx_description
1 polymer ?
#
loop_
_entity_poly.entity_id
_entity_poly.type
_entity_poly.pdbx_seq_one_letter_code
_entity_poly.pdbx_strand_id
1 'polypeptide(L)'
;MTPQEIQVRALYLFLACSQVIDTSQAQAGRAVPEAPETGRLLFQKTLRRELGLLFRYWATQHIWKALERCEADATNINLALLRLFFEGLRLPKDGSGLRYAQLFTVPEQIQELSHRLNQSLGTGGDAVLKQLQDDLPAWRAEVIKHTTDALGLSIEELSAKIKRWAEREPEAV
;
A
#
# COMPACT_ATOMS: atom_id res chain seq x y z
N MET A 1 -11.41 0.50 -21.07
CA MET A 1 -10.18 1.32 -21.14
C MET A 1 -9.21 0.74 -22.15
N THR A 2 -8.38 1.55 -22.81
CA THR A 2 -7.30 1.04 -23.68
C THR A 2 -6.13 0.48 -22.84
N PRO A 3 -5.28 -0.40 -23.40
CA PRO A 3 -4.12 -0.94 -22.69
C PRO A 3 -3.18 0.15 -22.14
N GLN A 4 -3.02 1.26 -22.86
CA GLN A 4 -2.20 2.38 -22.43
C GLN A 4 -2.80 3.09 -21.22
N GLU A 5 -4.13 3.31 -21.18
CA GLU A 5 -4.76 3.94 -20.01
C GLU A 5 -4.60 3.03 -18.78
N ILE A 6 -4.80 1.72 -18.93
CA ILE A 6 -4.62 0.74 -17.86
C ILE A 6 -3.18 0.83 -17.31
N GLN A 7 -2.19 0.88 -18.20
CA GLN A 7 -0.78 0.98 -17.82
C GLN A 7 -0.49 2.27 -17.05
N VAL A 8 -0.93 3.43 -17.56
CA VAL A 8 -0.69 4.74 -16.92
C VAL A 8 -1.38 4.83 -15.58
N ARG A 9 -2.65 4.41 -15.48
CA ARG A 9 -3.41 4.41 -14.22
C ARG A 9 -2.79 3.49 -13.19
N ALA A 10 -2.37 2.28 -13.59
CA ALA A 10 -1.69 1.34 -12.70
C ALA A 10 -0.32 1.86 -12.24
N LEU A 11 0.45 2.48 -13.14
CA LEU A 11 1.76 3.06 -12.79
C LEU A 11 1.61 4.23 -11.80
N TYR A 12 0.67 5.14 -12.06
CA TYR A 12 0.37 6.23 -11.14
C TYR A 12 0.01 5.70 -9.75
N LEU A 13 -0.91 4.73 -9.69
CA LEU A 13 -1.40 4.21 -8.43
C LEU A 13 -0.33 3.39 -7.69
N PHE A 14 0.52 2.65 -8.40
CA PHE A 14 1.68 1.99 -7.81
C PHE A 14 2.64 3.00 -7.16
N LEU A 15 3.00 4.07 -7.87
CA LEU A 15 3.91 5.10 -7.35
C LEU A 15 3.30 5.83 -6.16
N ALA A 16 2.03 6.23 -6.27
CA ALA A 16 1.30 6.91 -5.20
C ALA A 16 1.23 6.05 -3.94
N CYS A 17 0.78 4.80 -4.06
CA CYS A 17 0.67 3.89 -2.93
C CYS A 17 2.05 3.56 -2.34
N SER A 18 3.10 3.43 -3.16
CA SER A 18 4.47 3.22 -2.67
C SER A 18 4.94 4.40 -1.82
N GLN A 19 4.66 5.63 -2.25
CA GLN A 19 4.99 6.83 -1.49
C GLN A 19 4.25 6.87 -0.13
N VAL A 20 2.97 6.50 -0.10
CA VAL A 20 2.22 6.42 1.16
C VAL A 20 2.85 5.35 2.06
N ILE A 21 3.19 4.17 1.54
CA ILE A 21 3.85 3.10 2.32
C ILE A 21 5.16 3.60 2.93
N ASP A 22 6.00 4.27 2.14
CA ASP A 22 7.28 4.80 2.58
C ASP A 22 7.11 5.82 3.70
N THR A 23 6.14 6.72 3.54
CA THR A 23 5.82 7.76 4.51
C THR A 23 5.28 7.16 5.81
N SER A 24 4.32 6.22 5.71
CA SER A 24 3.75 5.49 6.84
C SER A 24 4.80 4.66 7.58
N GLN A 25 5.68 3.99 6.84
CA GLN A 25 6.80 3.22 7.40
C GLN A 25 7.77 4.14 8.17
N ALA A 26 8.10 5.31 7.61
CA ALA A 26 8.97 6.28 8.26
C ALA A 26 8.33 6.86 9.53
N GLN A 27 7.02 7.13 9.51
CA GLN A 27 6.27 7.61 10.68
C GLN A 27 6.23 6.55 11.79
N ALA A 28 5.80 5.33 11.49
CA ALA A 28 5.75 4.23 12.45
C ALA A 28 7.14 3.82 12.95
N GLY A 29 8.18 3.94 12.12
CA GLY A 29 9.57 3.66 12.49
C GLY A 29 10.13 4.61 13.56
N ARG A 30 9.57 5.82 13.73
CA ARG A 30 9.97 6.75 14.81
C ARG A 30 9.51 6.29 16.20
N ALA A 31 8.50 5.42 16.27
CA ALA A 31 7.95 4.90 17.51
C ALA A 31 8.67 3.63 18.00
N VAL A 32 9.61 3.07 17.21
CA VAL A 32 10.38 1.89 17.59
C VAL A 32 11.49 2.33 18.57
N PRO A 33 11.49 1.84 19.82
CA PRO A 33 12.57 2.12 20.77
C PRO A 33 13.92 1.61 20.23
N GLU A 34 15.05 2.09 20.78
CA GLU A 34 16.42 1.74 20.36
C GLU A 34 16.65 0.22 20.27
N ALA A 35 16.26 -0.37 19.15
CA ALA A 35 16.51 -1.76 18.83
C ALA A 35 17.89 -1.87 18.18
N PRO A 36 18.58 -3.01 18.35
CA PRO A 36 19.75 -3.32 17.54
C PRO A 36 19.45 -3.13 16.05
N GLU A 37 20.43 -2.64 15.28
CA GLU A 37 20.27 -2.29 13.86
C GLU A 37 19.61 -3.40 13.03
N THR A 38 19.97 -4.66 13.29
CA THR A 38 19.36 -5.85 12.66
C THR A 38 17.86 -5.97 12.96
N GLY A 39 17.42 -5.69 14.19
CA GLY A 39 16.01 -5.70 14.57
C GLY A 39 15.23 -4.55 13.92
N ARG A 40 15.85 -3.38 13.77
CA ARG A 40 15.26 -2.23 13.08
C ARG A 40 15.05 -2.48 11.58
N LEU A 41 16.03 -3.07 10.91
CA LEU A 41 15.91 -3.42 9.49
C LEU A 41 14.83 -4.50 9.27
N LEU A 42 14.76 -5.50 10.15
CA LEU A 42 13.71 -6.52 10.11
C LEU A 42 12.33 -5.90 10.32
N PHE A 43 12.19 -5.00 11.30
CA PHE A 43 10.97 -4.22 11.55
C PHE A 43 10.53 -3.47 10.30
N GLN A 44 11.42 -2.67 9.72
CA GLN A 44 11.14 -1.86 8.55
C GLN A 44 10.71 -2.71 7.36
N LYS A 45 11.40 -3.82 7.10
CA LYS A 45 11.06 -4.74 6.02
C LYS A 45 9.70 -5.40 6.22
N THR A 46 9.41 -5.88 7.42
CA THR A 46 8.13 -6.49 7.76
C THR A 46 7.00 -5.49 7.65
N LEU A 47 7.17 -4.29 8.23
CA LEU A 47 6.16 -3.25 8.20
C LEU A 47 5.84 -2.83 6.76
N ARG A 48 6.87 -2.58 5.94
CA ARG A 48 6.69 -2.26 4.52
C ARG A 48 5.88 -3.32 3.78
N ARG A 49 6.20 -4.60 4.02
CA ARG A 49 5.51 -5.73 3.42
C ARG A 49 4.03 -5.75 3.82
N GLU A 50 3.74 -5.65 5.11
CA GLU A 50 2.36 -5.73 5.62
C GLU A 50 1.52 -4.52 5.18
N LEU A 51 2.07 -3.31 5.24
CA LEU A 51 1.41 -2.11 4.71
C LEU A 51 1.15 -2.23 3.20
N GLY A 52 2.11 -2.77 2.44
CA GLY A 52 1.94 -3.00 1.01
C GLY A 52 0.78 -3.95 0.68
N LEU A 53 0.61 -5.02 1.45
CA LEU A 53 -0.52 -5.94 1.28
C LEU A 53 -1.85 -5.26 1.61
N LEU A 54 -1.90 -4.53 2.72
CA LEU A 54 -3.10 -3.86 3.19
C LEU A 54 -3.55 -2.76 2.22
N PHE A 55 -2.62 -1.91 1.76
CA PHE A 55 -2.91 -0.79 0.86
C PHE A 55 -3.37 -1.31 -0.50
N ARG A 56 -2.72 -2.36 -1.00
CA ARG A 56 -3.15 -3.02 -2.22
C ARG A 56 -4.59 -3.51 -2.10
N TYR A 57 -4.95 -4.09 -0.96
CA TYR A 57 -6.31 -4.57 -0.76
C TYR A 57 -7.33 -3.43 -0.75
N TRP A 58 -7.04 -2.32 -0.07
CA TRP A 58 -7.89 -1.13 -0.11
C TRP A 58 -8.06 -0.57 -1.52
N ALA A 59 -6.98 -0.45 -2.28
CA ALA A 59 -7.02 -0.02 -3.68
C ALA A 59 -7.87 -0.98 -4.52
N THR A 60 -7.67 -2.29 -4.35
CA THR A 60 -8.41 -3.35 -5.07
C THR A 60 -9.91 -3.25 -4.81
N GLN A 61 -10.32 -3.16 -3.55
CA GLN A 61 -11.73 -3.00 -3.18
C GLN A 61 -12.34 -1.73 -3.80
N HIS A 62 -11.60 -0.61 -3.73
CA HIS A 62 -12.09 0.67 -4.25
C HIS A 62 -12.21 0.67 -5.77
N ILE A 63 -11.27 0.05 -6.49
CA ILE A 63 -11.34 -0.15 -7.95
C ILE A 63 -12.58 -0.98 -8.31
N TRP A 64 -12.80 -2.11 -7.65
CA TRP A 64 -13.96 -2.96 -7.90
C TRP A 64 -15.28 -2.23 -7.67
N LYS A 65 -15.36 -1.45 -6.59
CA LYS A 65 -16.54 -0.63 -6.30
C LYS A 65 -16.76 0.47 -7.34
N ALA A 66 -15.69 1.17 -7.73
CA ALA A 66 -15.79 2.29 -8.68
C ALA A 66 -16.09 1.83 -10.12
N LEU A 67 -15.62 0.63 -10.50
CA LEU A 67 -15.76 0.04 -11.83
C LEU A 67 -16.71 -1.17 -11.83
N GLU A 68 -17.70 -1.20 -10.93
CA GLU A 68 -18.65 -2.31 -10.79
C GLU A 68 -19.36 -2.65 -12.12
N ARG A 69 -19.64 -1.63 -12.94
CA ARG A 69 -20.25 -1.78 -14.27
C ARG A 69 -19.26 -2.08 -15.40
N CYS A 70 -17.96 -2.09 -15.09
CA CYS A 70 -16.84 -2.25 -16.02
C CYS A 70 -15.84 -3.29 -15.48
N GLU A 71 -16.33 -4.49 -15.17
CA GLU A 71 -15.56 -5.58 -14.57
C GLU A 71 -14.24 -5.90 -15.29
N ALA A 72 -14.23 -5.86 -16.64
CA ALA A 72 -13.02 -6.09 -17.42
C ALA A 72 -11.93 -5.05 -17.13
N ASP A 73 -12.30 -3.78 -16.99
CA ASP A 73 -11.36 -2.70 -16.66
C ASP A 73 -10.86 -2.81 -15.22
N ALA A 74 -11.76 -3.11 -14.29
CA ALA A 74 -11.41 -3.38 -12.89
C ALA A 74 -10.39 -4.52 -12.77
N THR A 75 -10.65 -5.62 -13.48
CA THR A 75 -9.76 -6.79 -13.55
C THR A 75 -8.40 -6.40 -14.11
N ASN A 76 -8.37 -5.71 -15.25
CA ASN A 76 -7.13 -5.37 -15.93
C ASN A 76 -6.25 -4.41 -15.13
N ILE A 77 -6.84 -3.40 -14.47
CA ILE A 77 -6.11 -2.50 -13.58
C ILE A 77 -5.54 -3.27 -12.39
N ASN A 78 -6.36 -4.11 -11.73
CA ASN A 78 -5.91 -4.89 -10.58
C ASN A 78 -4.81 -5.90 -10.94
N LEU A 79 -4.85 -6.49 -12.14
CA LEU A 79 -3.79 -7.35 -12.66
C LEU A 79 -2.51 -6.57 -12.97
N ALA A 80 -2.62 -5.38 -13.55
CA ALA A 80 -1.48 -4.51 -13.80
C ALA A 80 -0.81 -4.07 -12.49
N LEU A 81 -1.60 -3.67 -11.49
CA LEU A 81 -1.11 -3.35 -10.14
C LEU A 81 -0.44 -4.54 -9.47
N LEU A 82 -1.04 -5.73 -9.57
CA LEU A 82 -0.44 -6.95 -9.05
C LEU A 82 0.95 -7.18 -9.64
N ARG A 83 1.13 -6.97 -10.95
CA ARG A 83 2.44 -7.13 -11.61
C ARG A 83 3.46 -6.12 -11.10
N LEU A 84 3.06 -4.87 -10.90
CA LEU A 84 3.93 -3.79 -10.42
C LEU A 84 4.36 -3.99 -8.97
N PHE A 85 3.43 -4.32 -8.07
CA PHE A 85 3.73 -4.52 -6.64
C PHE A 85 4.58 -5.74 -6.35
N PHE A 86 4.62 -6.71 -7.28
CA PHE A 86 5.25 -7.99 -7.04
C PHE A 86 6.44 -8.27 -7.95
N GLU A 87 6.72 -7.47 -8.99
CA GLU A 87 7.79 -7.77 -9.98
C GLU A 87 7.76 -9.25 -10.45
N GLY A 88 6.57 -9.86 -10.57
CA GLY A 88 6.42 -11.29 -10.91
C GLY A 88 6.65 -12.29 -9.77
N LEU A 89 6.89 -11.85 -8.53
CA LEU A 89 6.95 -12.71 -7.33
C LEU A 89 5.55 -13.10 -6.86
N ARG A 90 5.44 -14.33 -6.39
CA ARG A 90 4.17 -14.94 -5.98
C ARG A 90 3.56 -14.17 -4.80
N LEU A 91 2.23 -14.09 -4.76
CA LEU A 91 1.51 -13.74 -3.54
C LEU A 91 2.11 -14.52 -2.35
N PRO A 92 2.20 -13.90 -1.16
CA PRO A 92 2.74 -14.59 0.00
C PRO A 92 2.01 -15.92 0.23
N LYS A 93 2.77 -17.01 0.35
CA LYS A 93 2.21 -18.35 0.55
C LYS A 93 1.69 -18.59 1.98
N ASP A 94 1.92 -17.61 2.87
CA ASP A 94 1.52 -17.64 4.28
C ASP A 94 0.06 -17.21 4.52
N GLY A 95 -0.72 -17.01 3.44
CA GLY A 95 -2.13 -16.65 3.50
C GLY A 95 -2.41 -15.20 3.90
N SER A 96 -1.40 -14.38 4.15
CA SER A 96 -1.55 -12.96 4.55
C SER A 96 -2.40 -12.15 3.57
N GLY A 97 -2.20 -12.35 2.26
CA GLY A 97 -3.01 -11.68 1.22
C GLY A 97 -4.50 -12.04 1.28
N LEU A 98 -4.82 -13.32 1.50
CA LEU A 98 -6.22 -13.76 1.68
C LEU A 98 -6.81 -13.22 2.99
N ARG A 99 -5.99 -13.14 4.03
CA ARG A 99 -6.42 -12.66 5.34
C ARG A 99 -6.82 -11.19 5.29
N TYR A 100 -5.97 -10.32 4.77
CA TYR A 100 -6.34 -8.91 4.54
C TYR A 100 -7.56 -8.80 3.62
N ALA A 101 -7.71 -9.73 2.67
CA ALA A 101 -8.84 -9.75 1.78
C ALA A 101 -10.20 -10.06 2.42
N GLN A 102 -10.21 -10.49 3.69
CA GLN A 102 -11.41 -10.78 4.46
C GLN A 102 -11.74 -9.70 5.49
N LEU A 103 -10.91 -8.65 5.62
CA LEU A 103 -11.09 -7.61 6.64
C LEU A 103 -11.84 -6.43 6.04
N PHE A 104 -13.00 -6.09 6.62
CA PHE A 104 -13.88 -5.06 6.09
C PHE A 104 -13.81 -3.76 6.89
N THR A 105 -13.35 -3.83 8.13
CA THR A 105 -13.32 -2.70 9.06
C THR A 105 -11.89 -2.29 9.42
N VAL A 106 -11.70 -1.02 9.77
CA VAL A 106 -10.40 -0.51 10.23
C VAL A 106 -9.92 -1.23 11.51
N PRO A 107 -10.78 -1.50 12.51
CA PRO A 107 -10.37 -2.26 13.69
C PRO A 107 -9.83 -3.66 13.38
N GLU A 108 -10.46 -4.40 12.46
CA GLU A 108 -9.97 -5.73 12.04
C GLU A 108 -8.60 -5.64 11.37
N GLN A 109 -8.40 -4.62 10.52
CA GLN A 109 -7.13 -4.38 9.82
C GLN A 109 -6.01 -4.03 10.79
N ILE A 110 -6.30 -3.19 11.79
CA ILE A 110 -5.38 -2.87 12.88
C ILE A 110 -5.00 -4.14 13.64
N GLN A 111 -5.98 -4.97 14.04
CA GLN A 111 -5.72 -6.18 14.82
C GLN A 111 -4.85 -7.18 14.04
N GLU A 112 -5.14 -7.43 12.76
CA GLU A 112 -4.33 -8.32 11.93
C GLU A 112 -2.91 -7.76 11.74
N LEU A 113 -2.77 -6.48 11.38
CA LEU A 113 -1.46 -5.85 11.22
C LEU A 113 -0.65 -5.93 12.52
N SER A 114 -1.30 -5.67 13.65
CA SER A 114 -0.69 -5.80 14.99
C SER A 114 -0.20 -7.22 15.26
N HIS A 115 -1.04 -8.21 14.96
CA HIS A 115 -0.71 -9.62 15.13
C HIS A 115 0.51 -10.02 14.28
N ARG A 116 0.55 -9.60 13.01
CA ARG A 116 1.65 -9.90 12.08
C ARG A 116 2.96 -9.25 12.48
N LEU A 117 2.92 -8.01 12.95
CA LEU A 117 4.09 -7.31 13.46
C LEU A 117 4.62 -7.97 14.73
N ASN A 118 3.76 -8.28 15.70
CA ASN A 118 4.15 -8.95 16.93
C ASN A 118 4.74 -10.35 16.68
N GLN A 119 4.17 -11.13 15.75
CA GLN A 119 4.72 -12.45 15.38
C GLN A 119 6.12 -12.34 14.76
N SER A 120 6.38 -11.30 13.99
CA SER A 120 7.64 -11.14 13.25
C SER A 120 8.75 -10.53 14.10
N LEU A 121 8.40 -9.79 15.16
CA LEU A 121 9.31 -8.91 15.89
C LEU A 121 9.43 -9.24 17.38
N GLY A 122 8.53 -10.06 17.94
CA GLY A 122 8.47 -10.35 19.37
C GLY A 122 7.78 -9.24 20.18
N THR A 123 8.08 -9.18 21.48
CA THR A 123 7.49 -8.21 22.43
C THR A 123 8.22 -6.87 22.37
N GLY A 124 7.53 -5.83 21.91
CA GLY A 124 8.03 -4.45 21.84
C GLY A 124 7.17 -3.52 20.96
N GLY A 125 6.03 -4.00 20.48
CA GLY A 125 5.21 -3.33 19.48
C GLY A 125 4.26 -2.26 20.02
N ASP A 126 4.00 -2.15 21.32
CA ASP A 126 2.86 -1.37 21.85
C ASP A 126 2.85 0.11 21.40
N ALA A 127 4.01 0.76 21.36
CA ALA A 127 4.13 2.13 20.86
C ALA A 127 3.88 2.23 19.35
N VAL A 128 4.36 1.25 18.58
CA VAL A 128 4.08 1.13 17.15
C VAL A 128 2.61 0.83 16.91
N LEU A 129 1.99 -0.05 17.70
CA LEU A 129 0.57 -0.40 17.58
C LEU A 129 -0.33 0.80 17.85
N LYS A 130 0.01 1.62 18.84
CA LYS A 130 -0.69 2.87 19.11
C LYS A 130 -0.57 3.83 17.94
N GLN A 131 0.64 4.03 17.40
CA GLN A 131 0.84 4.88 16.22
C GLN A 131 0.05 4.35 15.00
N LEU A 132 0.05 3.03 14.78
CA LEU A 132 -0.74 2.40 13.73
C LEU A 132 -2.24 2.65 13.94
N GLN A 133 -2.75 2.55 15.16
CA GLN A 133 -4.16 2.83 15.46
C GLN A 133 -4.55 4.27 15.13
N ASP A 134 -3.69 5.22 15.46
CA ASP A 134 -3.93 6.64 15.27
C ASP A 134 -3.84 7.03 13.78
N ASP A 135 -2.89 6.47 13.04
CA ASP A 135 -2.58 6.92 11.67
C ASP A 135 -3.26 6.09 10.56
N LEU A 136 -3.61 4.81 10.80
CA LEU A 136 -4.16 3.93 9.76
C LEU A 136 -5.41 4.50 9.07
N PRO A 137 -6.35 5.18 9.76
CA PRO A 137 -7.48 5.84 9.10
C PRO A 137 -7.03 6.91 8.07
N ALA A 138 -6.00 7.69 8.40
CA ALA A 138 -5.47 8.73 7.52
C ALA A 138 -4.77 8.10 6.30
N TRP A 139 -3.94 7.08 6.51
CA TRP A 139 -3.29 6.35 5.42
C TRP A 139 -4.30 5.68 4.49
N ARG A 140 -5.38 5.11 5.04
CA ARG A 140 -6.48 4.56 4.25
C ARG A 140 -7.14 5.63 3.39
N ALA A 141 -7.39 6.80 3.96
CA ALA A 141 -7.97 7.92 3.21
C ALA A 141 -7.06 8.37 2.06
N GLU A 142 -5.74 8.41 2.27
CA GLU A 142 -4.78 8.74 1.21
C GLU A 142 -4.77 7.69 0.09
N VAL A 143 -4.76 6.40 0.41
CA VAL A 143 -4.84 5.33 -0.60
C VAL A 143 -6.14 5.42 -1.41
N ILE A 144 -7.28 5.67 -0.75
CA ILE A 144 -8.58 5.84 -1.43
C ILE A 144 -8.56 7.08 -2.31
N LYS A 145 -7.99 8.19 -1.85
CA LYS A 145 -7.83 9.42 -2.63
C LYS A 145 -7.00 9.16 -3.88
N HIS A 146 -5.83 8.54 -3.75
CA HIS A 146 -4.98 8.21 -4.89
C HIS A 146 -5.64 7.24 -5.86
N THR A 147 -6.40 6.27 -5.35
CA THR A 147 -7.17 5.35 -6.20
C THR A 147 -8.28 6.10 -6.95
N THR A 148 -8.93 7.06 -6.30
CA THR A 148 -9.96 7.91 -6.93
C THR A 148 -9.35 8.79 -8.02
N ASP A 149 -8.23 9.45 -7.73
CA ASP A 149 -7.46 10.21 -8.72
C ASP A 149 -7.06 9.33 -9.92
N ALA A 150 -6.56 8.12 -9.65
CA ALA A 150 -6.14 7.17 -10.68
C ALA A 150 -7.26 6.78 -11.63
N LEU A 151 -8.52 6.81 -11.18
CA LEU A 151 -9.68 6.43 -11.98
C LEU A 151 -10.39 7.64 -12.61
N GLY A 152 -10.31 8.81 -11.97
CA GLY A 152 -11.06 10.01 -12.36
C GLY A 152 -10.28 10.99 -13.23
N LEU A 153 -8.95 11.09 -13.10
CA LEU A 153 -8.13 12.02 -13.86
C LEU A 153 -7.93 11.57 -15.31
N SER A 154 -7.64 12.52 -16.19
CA SER A 154 -7.26 12.23 -17.58
C SER A 154 -5.89 11.56 -17.66
N ILE A 155 -5.59 10.90 -18.79
CA ILE A 155 -4.28 10.25 -18.99
C ILE A 155 -3.17 11.29 -19.00
N GLU A 156 -3.41 12.49 -19.56
CA GLU A 156 -2.47 13.59 -19.63
C GLU A 156 -2.11 14.09 -18.23
N GLU A 157 -3.11 14.25 -17.37
CA GLU A 157 -2.92 14.66 -15.97
C GLU A 157 -2.13 13.60 -15.19
N LEU A 158 -2.50 12.33 -15.33
CA LEU A 158 -1.78 11.23 -14.67
C LEU A 158 -0.34 11.11 -15.18
N SER A 159 -0.14 11.23 -16.49
CA SER A 159 1.19 11.19 -17.11
C SER A 159 2.06 12.36 -16.64
N ALA A 160 1.48 13.56 -16.50
CA ALA A 160 2.20 14.71 -15.97
C ALA A 160 2.59 14.49 -14.50
N LYS A 161 1.71 13.91 -13.68
CA LYS A 161 2.03 13.55 -12.28
C LYS A 161 3.16 12.51 -12.22
N ILE A 162 3.11 11.46 -13.04
CA ILE A 162 4.16 10.43 -13.11
C ILE A 162 5.51 11.02 -13.53
N LYS A 163 5.52 11.87 -14.58
CA LYS A 163 6.75 12.52 -15.04
C LYS A 163 7.38 13.38 -13.95
N ARG A 164 6.57 14.18 -13.25
CA ARG A 164 7.05 14.98 -12.10
C ARG A 164 7.66 14.12 -11.00
N TRP A 165 7.16 12.91 -10.77
CA TRP A 165 7.79 11.99 -9.81
C TRP A 165 9.13 11.46 -10.32
N ALA A 166 9.25 11.13 -11.61
CA ALA A 166 10.51 10.69 -12.20
C ALA A 166 11.58 11.80 -12.26
N GLU A 167 11.15 13.05 -12.34
CA GLU A 167 12.01 14.25 -12.37
C GLU A 167 12.43 14.74 -10.98
N ARG A 168 11.83 14.23 -9.90
CA ARG A 168 12.33 14.48 -8.54
C ARG A 168 13.65 13.72 -8.40
N GLU A 169 14.77 14.44 -8.37
CA GLU A 169 16.04 13.86 -7.94
C GLU A 169 15.83 13.19 -6.57
N PRO A 170 16.39 11.99 -6.35
CA PRO A 170 16.38 11.40 -5.02
C PRO A 170 17.10 12.39 -4.10
N GLU A 171 16.38 12.95 -3.12
CA GLU A 171 17.02 13.72 -2.06
C GLU A 171 18.17 12.87 -1.52
N ALA A 172 19.40 13.41 -1.59
CA ALA A 172 20.59 12.73 -1.12
C ALA A 172 20.37 12.30 0.34
N VAL A 173 20.33 10.98 0.54
CA VAL A 173 20.29 10.34 1.86
C VAL A 173 21.59 10.61 2.61
#